data_AF-A0A6A4E3P5-F1
#
_entry.id   AF-A0A6A4E3P5-F1
#
_cell.length_a   1.000
_cell.length_b   1.000
_cell.length_c   1.000
_cell.angle_alpha   90.00
_cell.angle_beta   90.00
_cell.angle_gamma   90.00
#
_symmetry.space_group_name_H-M   'P 1'
#
loop_
_entity.id
_entity.type
_entity.pdbx_description
1 polymer ?
#
loop_
_entity_poly.entity_id
_entity_poly.type
_entity_poly.pdbx_seq_one_letter_code
_entity_poly.pdbx_strand_id
1 'polypeptide(L)'
;MTVNETEYNGLLLCFNLLSGLDRGRLVICGGLNLVIRQMRGEIACKSPTLQLLHEKAMNQLASWPEHKFIHMKRDWNQSADRLASQALQAEVGTVVTSAEIMQELVTL
;
A
#
# COMPACT_ATOMS: atom_id res chain seq x y z
N MET A 1 11.25 -6.20 10.97
CA MET A 1 10.38 -5.52 10.00
C MET A 1 10.05 -4.15 10.56
N THR A 2 10.32 -3.08 9.81
CA THR A 2 10.01 -1.70 10.23
C THR A 2 8.63 -1.28 9.75
N VAL A 3 8.05 -0.24 10.35
CA VAL A 3 6.76 0.34 9.93
C VAL A 3 6.77 0.70 8.43
N ASN A 4 7.88 1.26 7.93
CA ASN A 4 8.02 1.61 6.51
C ASN A 4 8.03 0.37 5.60
N GLU A 5 8.69 -0.72 6.03
CA GLU A 5 8.68 -1.98 5.28
C GLU A 5 7.29 -2.59 5.23
N THR A 6 6.55 -2.56 6.35
CA THR A 6 5.16 -3.03 6.40
C THR A 6 4.27 -2.26 5.42
N GLU A 7 4.46 -0.96 5.28
CA GLU A 7 3.65 -0.13 4.39
C GLU A 7 3.98 -0.32 2.91
N TYR A 8 5.25 -0.51 2.56
CA TYR A 8 5.60 -0.98 1.22
C TYR A 8 4.99 -2.34 0.90
N ASN A 9 5.02 -3.28 1.86
CA ASN A 9 4.42 -4.59 1.67
C ASN A 9 2.89 -4.51 1.50
N GLY A 10 2.22 -3.64 2.26
CA GLY A 10 0.80 -3.33 2.09
C GLY A 10 0.49 -2.77 0.71
N LEU A 11 1.31 -1.83 0.22
CA LEU A 11 1.17 -1.26 -1.12
C LEU A 11 1.33 -2.32 -2.22
N LEU A 12 2.35 -3.17 -2.12
CA LEU A 12 2.57 -4.29 -3.06
C LEU A 12 1.41 -5.29 -3.04
N LEU A 13 0.85 -5.56 -1.86
CA LEU A 13 -0.35 -6.39 -1.75
C LEU A 13 -1.54 -5.75 -2.49
N CYS A 14 -1.76 -4.44 -2.33
CA CYS A 14 -2.80 -3.72 -3.08
C CYS A 14 -2.62 -3.87 -4.59
N PHE A 15 -1.41 -3.71 -5.13
CA PHE A 15 -1.15 -3.90 -6.56
C PHE A 15 -1.48 -5.31 -7.04
N ASN A 16 -1.13 -6.34 -6.25
CA ASN A 16 -1.46 -7.72 -6.59
C ASN A 16 -2.98 -7.96 -6.61
N LEU A 17 -3.73 -7.39 -5.66
CA LEU A 17 -5.19 -7.51 -5.60
C LEU A 17 -5.88 -6.82 -6.79
N LEU A 18 -5.34 -5.69 -7.23
CA LEU A 18 -5.85 -4.92 -8.36
C LEU A 18 -5.42 -5.51 -9.72
N SER A 19 -4.50 -6.48 -9.75
CA SER A 19 -3.89 -6.98 -10.99
C SER A 19 -4.89 -7.60 -11.99
N GLY A 20 -6.03 -8.09 -11.50
CA GLY A 20 -7.13 -8.66 -12.28
C GLY A 20 -8.25 -7.69 -12.65
N LEU A 21 -8.16 -6.42 -12.25
CA LEU A 21 -9.12 -5.37 -12.61
C LEU A 21 -8.63 -4.60 -13.85
N ASP A 22 -9.56 -3.92 -14.54
CA ASP A 22 -9.21 -3.06 -15.68
C ASP A 22 -8.30 -1.91 -15.22
N ARG A 23 -7.22 -1.67 -15.98
CA ARG A 23 -6.16 -0.73 -15.62
C ARG A 23 -6.44 0.64 -16.22
N GLY A 24 -7.42 1.32 -15.64
CA GLY A 24 -7.68 2.74 -15.88
C GLY A 24 -6.79 3.62 -15.01
N ARG A 25 -7.45 4.43 -14.17
CA ARG A 25 -6.81 5.36 -13.24
C ARG A 25 -6.72 4.77 -11.84
N LEU A 26 -5.53 4.83 -11.24
CA LEU A 26 -5.28 4.34 -9.88
C LEU A 26 -5.02 5.50 -8.91
N VAL A 27 -5.83 5.62 -7.85
CA VAL A 27 -5.57 6.57 -6.75
C VAL A 27 -5.20 5.78 -5.51
N ILE A 28 -3.98 6.00 -5.01
CA ILE A 28 -3.45 5.32 -3.84
C ILE A 28 -3.42 6.31 -2.69
N CYS A 29 -4.17 5.98 -1.64
CA CYS A 29 -4.21 6.76 -0.43
C CYS A 29 -3.44 6.05 0.68
N GLY A 30 -2.51 6.75 1.34
CA GLY A 30 -1.71 6.16 2.42
C GLY A 30 -1.59 7.09 3.62
N GLY A 31 -1.56 6.49 4.81
CA GLY A 31 -1.44 7.20 6.09
C GLY A 31 0.00 7.60 6.43
N LEU A 32 1.01 6.93 5.89
CA LEU A 32 2.41 7.28 6.13
C LEU A 32 2.98 8.22 5.06
N ASN A 33 3.26 9.44 5.52
CA ASN A 33 3.85 10.49 4.71
C ASN A 33 5.17 10.08 4.05
N LEU A 34 6.01 9.24 4.68
CA LEU A 34 7.30 8.86 4.08
C LEU A 34 7.13 8.02 2.80
N VAL A 35 6.37 6.93 2.87
CA VAL A 35 6.19 6.00 1.73
C VAL A 35 5.49 6.71 0.57
N ILE A 36 4.46 7.49 0.87
CA ILE A 36 3.76 8.31 -0.15
C ILE A 36 4.72 9.27 -0.85
N ARG A 37 5.58 9.97 -0.10
CA ARG A 37 6.54 10.93 -0.69
C ARG A 37 7.65 10.23 -1.47
N GLN A 38 8.06 9.03 -1.06
CA GLN A 38 9.02 8.21 -1.83
C GLN A 38 8.41 7.69 -3.14
N MET A 39 7.17 7.22 -3.13
CA MET A 39 6.47 6.77 -4.34
C MET A 39 6.21 7.91 -5.34
N ARG A 40 6.08 9.14 -4.86
CA ARG A 40 6.01 10.35 -5.71
C ARG A 40 7.38 10.83 -6.21
N GLY A 41 8.48 10.26 -5.72
CA GLY A 41 9.84 10.73 -6.03
C GLY A 41 10.25 12.02 -5.31
N GLU A 42 9.49 12.48 -4.31
CA GLU A 42 9.81 13.71 -3.57
C GLU A 42 10.98 13.53 -2.59
N ILE A 43 11.18 12.31 -2.08
CA ILE A 43 12.28 11.96 -1.17
C ILE A 43 12.94 10.68 -1.65
N ALA A 44 14.27 10.67 -1.64
CA ALA A 44 15.05 9.48 -1.96
C ALA A 44 14.88 8.36 -0.92
N CYS A 45 14.83 7.13 -1.42
CA CYS A 45 14.88 5.95 -0.58
C CYS A 45 16.34 5.64 -0.21
N LYS A 46 16.68 5.66 1.10
CA LYS A 46 18.08 5.53 1.58
C LYS A 46 18.45 4.15 2.10
N SER A 47 17.47 3.38 2.56
CA SER A 47 17.71 2.02 3.09
C SER A 47 17.78 1.05 1.91
N PRO A 48 18.78 0.17 1.81
CA PRO A 48 18.85 -0.85 0.75
C PRO A 48 17.59 -1.72 0.67
N THR A 49 17.02 -2.10 1.82
CA THR A 49 15.77 -2.86 1.86
C THR A 49 14.60 -2.08 1.27
N LEU A 50 14.49 -0.79 1.62
CA LEU A 50 13.40 0.05 1.12
C LEU A 50 13.61 0.41 -0.36
N GLN A 51 14.85 0.49 -0.85
CA GLN A 51 15.14 0.69 -2.28
C GLN A 51 14.62 -0.50 -3.08
N LEU A 52 14.89 -1.72 -2.63
CA LEU A 52 14.39 -2.93 -3.28
C LEU A 52 12.85 -2.99 -3.28
N LEU A 53 12.20 -2.60 -2.18
CA LEU A 53 10.73 -2.55 -2.10
C LEU A 53 10.14 -1.45 -2.99
N HIS A 54 10.80 -0.28 -3.05
CA HIS A 54 10.40 0.83 -3.91
C HIS A 54 10.52 0.45 -5.39
N GLU A 55 11.62 -0.16 -5.81
CA GLU A 55 11.80 -0.65 -7.19
C GLU A 55 10.71 -1.65 -7.57
N LYS A 56 10.40 -2.62 -6.69
CA LYS A 56 9.30 -3.57 -6.91
C LYS A 56 7.96 -2.86 -7.08
N ALA A 57 7.68 -1.89 -6.21
CA ALA A 57 6.43 -1.12 -6.26
C ALA A 57 6.33 -0.30 -7.55
N MET A 58 7.41 0.37 -7.96
CA MET A 58 7.47 1.13 -9.22
C MET A 58 7.32 0.24 -10.45
N ASN A 59 7.93 -0.95 -10.45
CA ASN A 59 7.80 -1.92 -11.55
C ASN A 59 6.35 -2.41 -11.73
N GLN A 60 5.63 -2.67 -10.62
CA GLN A 60 4.21 -3.01 -10.71
C GLN A 60 3.37 -1.80 -11.15
N LEU A 61 3.64 -0.63 -10.56
CA LEU A 61 2.96 0.62 -10.86
C LEU A 61 3.05 1.02 -12.34
N ALA A 62 4.14 0.67 -13.01
CA ALA A 62 4.36 0.95 -14.44
C ALA A 62 3.25 0.39 -15.36
N SER A 63 2.47 -0.57 -14.87
CA SER A 63 1.32 -1.11 -15.60
C SER A 63 0.04 -0.25 -15.54
N TRP A 64 0.00 0.78 -14.69
CA TRP A 64 -1.10 1.73 -14.59
C TRP A 64 -0.76 3.04 -15.31
N PRO A 65 -1.46 3.38 -16.42
CA PRO A 65 -1.13 4.53 -17.26
C PRO A 65 -1.37 5.87 -16.55
N GLU A 66 -2.37 5.95 -15.68
CA GLU A 66 -2.61 7.09 -14.83
C GLU A 66 -2.64 6.64 -13.37
N HIS A 67 -1.81 7.26 -12.53
CA HIS A 67 -1.80 6.99 -11.10
C HIS A 67 -1.50 8.24 -10.27
N LYS A 68 -2.05 8.29 -9.05
CA LYS A 68 -1.81 9.37 -8.10
C LYS A 68 -1.66 8.82 -6.69
N PHE A 69 -0.67 9.32 -5.97
CA PHE A 69 -0.52 9.06 -4.54
C PHE A 69 -1.08 10.23 -3.74
N ILE A 70 -1.86 9.96 -2.70
CA ILE A 70 -2.46 10.94 -1.79
C ILE A 70 -2.08 10.56 -0.36
N HIS A 71 -1.50 11.51 0.37
CA HIS A 71 -1.31 11.36 1.81
C HIS A 71 -2.63 11.73 2.49
N MET A 72 -3.20 10.78 3.24
CA MET A 72 -4.41 11.01 4.01
C MET A 72 -4.09 11.19 5.49
N LYS A 73 -4.86 12.03 6.17
CA LYS A 73 -4.86 12.04 7.63
C LYS A 73 -5.33 10.67 8.14
N ARG A 74 -4.78 10.22 9.26
CA ARG A 74 -5.06 8.91 9.86
C ARG A 74 -6.56 8.63 10.03
N ASP A 75 -7.34 9.64 10.39
CA ASP A 75 -8.79 9.52 10.57
C ASP A 75 -9.56 9.10 9.30
N TRP A 76 -8.95 9.25 8.13
CA TRP A 76 -9.51 8.86 6.82
C TRP A 76 -8.94 7.53 6.31
N ASN A 77 -7.97 6.93 7.02
CA ASN A 77 -7.34 5.65 6.66
C ASN A 77 -7.83 4.47 7.54
N GLN A 78 -9.00 4.61 8.18
CA GLN A 78 -9.45 3.69 9.22
C GLN A 78 -9.60 2.24 8.74
N SER A 79 -10.07 1.99 7.51
CA SER A 79 -10.22 0.62 6.98
C SER A 79 -8.87 -0.08 6.83
N ALA A 80 -7.84 0.62 6.32
CA ALA A 80 -6.49 0.09 6.22
C ALA A 80 -5.83 -0.09 7.60
N ASP A 81 -5.99 0.89 8.50
CA ASP A 81 -5.50 0.81 9.89
C ASP A 81 -6.14 -0.38 10.64
N ARG A 82 -7.43 -0.64 10.42
CA ARG A 82 -8.15 -1.79 10.98
C ARG A 82 -7.57 -3.11 10.50
N LEU A 83 -7.33 -3.26 9.20
CA LEU A 83 -6.70 -4.47 8.64
C LEU A 83 -5.29 -4.69 9.17
N ALA A 84 -4.46 -3.65 9.19
CA ALA A 84 -3.11 -3.73 9.73
C ALA A 84 -3.13 -4.15 11.21
N SER A 85 -4.06 -3.61 12.00
CA SER A 85 -4.22 -3.96 13.41
C SER A 85 -4.69 -5.40 13.61
N GLN A 86 -5.62 -5.88 12.77
CA GLN A 86 -6.06 -7.28 12.80
C GLN A 86 -4.93 -8.24 12.39
N ALA A 87 -4.14 -7.89 11.38
CA ALA A 87 -2.97 -8.67 10.98
C ALA A 87 -1.90 -8.74 12.08
N LEU A 88 -1.72 -7.67 12.86
CA LEU A 88 -0.84 -7.64 14.03
C LEU A 88 -1.33 -8.53 15.19
N GLN A 89 -2.65 -8.66 15.36
CA GLN A 89 -3.27 -9.46 16.42
C GLN A 89 -3.41 -10.94 16.05
N ALA A 90 -3.34 -11.28 14.77
CA ALA A 90 -3.45 -12.65 14.32
C ALA A 90 -2.20 -13.48 14.64
N GLU A 91 -2.37 -14.78 14.85
CA GLU A 91 -1.24 -15.69 15.02
C GLU A 91 -0.35 -15.68 13.78
N VAL A 92 0.97 -15.78 13.99
CA VAL A 92 1.96 -15.80 12.91
C VAL A 92 1.61 -16.93 11.93
N GLY A 93 1.42 -16.57 10.65
CA GLY A 93 1.01 -17.50 9.59
C GLY A 93 -0.48 -17.48 9.27
N THR A 94 -1.29 -16.73 10.02
CA THR A 94 -2.71 -16.53 9.73
C THR A 94 -2.88 -15.43 8.69
N VAL A 95 -3.50 -15.79 7.56
CA VAL A 95 -3.89 -14.83 6.52
C VAL A 95 -5.14 -14.09 6.99
N VAL A 96 -5.01 -12.80 7.32
CA VAL A 96 -6.14 -11.94 7.62
C VAL A 96 -6.71 -11.40 6.31
N THR A 97 -7.68 -12.10 5.75
CA THR A 97 -8.45 -11.66 4.57
C THR A 97 -9.93 -11.56 4.95
N SER A 98 -10.37 -10.37 5.34
CA SER A 98 -11.81 -10.09 5.40
C SER A 98 -12.25 -9.55 4.05
N ALA A 99 -13.06 -10.30 3.32
CA ALA A 99 -13.57 -9.91 2.00
C ALA A 99 -14.30 -8.55 2.05
N GLU A 100 -14.99 -8.25 3.16
CA GLU A 100 -15.66 -6.97 3.39
C GLU A 100 -14.66 -5.81 3.47
N ILE A 101 -13.58 -5.95 4.26
CA ILE A 101 -12.59 -4.87 4.39
C ILE A 101 -11.76 -4.74 3.12
N MET A 102 -11.51 -5.85 2.43
CA MET A 102 -10.82 -5.84 1.13
C MET A 102 -11.65 -5.12 0.07
N GLN A 103 -12.98 -5.26 0.10
CA GLN A 103 -13.88 -4.51 -0.78
C GLN A 103 -13.87 -3.02 -0.44
N GLU A 104 -13.92 -2.65 0.84
CA GLU A 104 -13.81 -1.25 1.29
C GLU A 104 -12.50 -0.58 0.81
N LEU A 105 -11.39 -1.33 0.74
CA LEU A 105 -10.11 -0.82 0.27
C LEU A 105 -10.06 -0.54 -1.24
N VAL A 106 -10.88 -1.25 -2.03
CA VAL A 106 -10.92 -1.11 -3.50
C VAL A 106 -11.90 -0.02 -3.93
N THR A 107 -12.90 0.33 -3.11
CA THR A 107 -14.01 1.21 -3.52
C THR A 107 -13.91 2.67 -3.04
N LEU A 108 -12.71 3.22 -2.83
CA LEU A 108 -12.51 4.64 -2.48
C LEU A 108 -12.28 5.55 -3.69
#